data_AF-A0A7S7SSA8-F1
#
_entry.id   AF-A0A7S7SSA8-F1
#
_cell.length_a   1.000
_cell.length_b   1.000
_cell.length_c   1.000
_cell.angle_alpha   90.00
_cell.angle_beta   90.00
_cell.angle_gamma   90.00
#
_symmetry.space_group_name_H-M   'P 1'
#
loop_
_entity.id
_entity.type
_entity.pdbx_description
1 polymer ?
#
loop_
_entity_poly.entity_id
_entity_poly.type
_entity_poly.pdbx_seq_one_letter_code
_entity_poly.pdbx_strand_id
1 'polypeptide(L)'
;MKTVAPGTVIFHRHRGYGVITHVNLLTGWISARFGNEQRTLDLNLSSDEVQHADGEPILFRRAPPDRMPHARLMAVVRALHQAGYQKLYLYSWPKPSGLHWRWHLFTGPRNWMQRTWREGWYGSGADYNNNPVMGWGDSPGATTEELIHALARFDPQGLAQALGRDEDHTAWFAQVCELLLPGYMYSLNMERPVGGQLVEAPPVPVVPVRAGLPAYAGPAIGWPPGWAGLWTGTHVMPARRPSFSGLPELKQES
;
A
#
# COMPACT_ATOMS: atom_id res chain seq x y z
N MET A 1 34.99 5.38 -4.70
CA MET A 1 33.66 5.48 -4.04
C MET A 1 33.82 6.41 -2.85
N LYS A 2 33.18 7.57 -2.85
CA LYS A 2 33.21 8.47 -1.69
C LYS A 2 32.24 7.96 -0.63
N THR A 3 32.67 8.02 0.62
CA THR A 3 31.86 7.55 1.75
C THR A 3 30.73 8.54 2.04
N VAL A 4 29.53 8.02 2.28
CA VAL A 4 28.38 8.79 2.78
C VAL A 4 28.22 8.48 4.27
N ALA A 5 28.49 9.47 5.12
CA ALA A 5 28.46 9.36 6.57
C ALA A 5 27.95 10.68 7.20
N PRO A 6 27.59 10.69 8.49
CA PRO A 6 27.42 11.94 9.22
C PRO A 6 28.66 12.84 9.04
N GLY A 7 28.43 14.12 8.78
CA GLY A 7 29.46 15.11 8.45
C GLY A 7 29.76 15.25 6.96
N THR A 8 29.28 14.34 6.10
CA THR A 8 29.43 14.49 4.64
C THR A 8 28.66 15.73 4.16
N VAL A 9 29.33 16.61 3.43
CA VAL A 9 28.71 17.75 2.74
C VAL A 9 28.12 17.27 1.41
N ILE A 10 26.86 17.63 1.19
CA ILE A 10 26.09 17.28 0.00
C ILE A 10 25.54 18.54 -0.68
N PHE A 11 25.26 18.43 -1.97
CA PHE A 11 24.51 19.43 -2.72
C PHE A 11 23.10 18.90 -2.99
N HIS A 12 22.09 19.67 -2.63
CA HIS A 12 20.68 19.39 -2.92
C HIS A 12 20.16 20.37 -3.97
N ARG A 13 19.57 19.85 -5.06
CA ARG A 13 19.14 20.62 -6.25
C ARG A 13 18.40 21.93 -5.93
N HIS A 14 17.52 21.91 -4.93
CA HIS A 14 16.69 23.07 -4.57
C HIS A 14 17.15 23.84 -3.33
N ARG A 15 18.07 23.27 -2.53
CA ARG A 15 18.44 23.80 -1.20
C ARG A 15 19.91 24.17 -1.09
N GLY A 16 20.70 23.90 -2.12
CA GLY A 16 22.13 24.13 -2.12
C GLY A 16 22.86 23.18 -1.17
N TYR A 17 23.88 23.69 -0.50
CA TYR A 17 24.75 22.89 0.36
C TYR A 17 24.08 22.51 1.68
N GLY A 18 24.22 21.24 2.05
CA GLY A 18 23.79 20.71 3.33
C GLY A 18 24.81 19.75 3.92
N VAL A 19 24.64 19.46 5.21
CA VAL A 19 25.49 18.52 5.94
C VAL A 19 24.64 17.37 6.44
N ILE A 20 25.06 16.15 6.15
CA ILE A 20 24.42 14.95 6.66
C ILE A 20 24.66 14.84 8.17
N THR A 21 23.59 14.61 8.92
CA THR A 21 23.62 14.42 10.37
C THR A 21 23.41 12.96 10.76
N HIS A 22 22.62 12.22 9.98
CA HIS A 22 22.33 10.80 10.22
C HIS A 22 22.30 10.06 8.88
N VAL A 23 22.75 8.81 8.90
CA VAL A 23 22.77 7.94 7.73
C VAL A 23 22.24 6.57 8.09
N ASN A 24 21.30 6.07 7.29
CA ASN A 24 20.93 4.68 7.24
C ASN A 24 21.22 4.12 5.83
N LEU A 25 22.44 3.57 5.66
CA LEU A 25 22.86 3.00 4.37
C LEU A 25 22.07 1.73 3.97
N LEU A 26 21.34 1.09 4.90
CA LEU A 26 20.51 -0.06 4.58
C LEU A 26 19.24 0.36 3.81
N THR A 27 18.69 1.53 4.12
CA THR A 27 17.44 2.05 3.54
C THR A 27 17.66 3.21 2.56
N GLY A 28 18.85 3.81 2.56
CA GLY A 28 19.19 4.98 1.76
C GLY A 28 18.68 6.29 2.32
N TRP A 29 18.08 6.27 3.51
CA TRP A 29 17.64 7.48 4.17
C TRP A 29 18.82 8.17 4.86
N ILE A 30 18.89 9.47 4.66
CA ILE A 30 19.80 10.36 5.36
C ILE A 30 18.99 11.50 5.95
N SER A 31 19.44 12.04 7.08
CA SER A 31 18.91 13.31 7.61
C SER A 31 19.97 14.37 7.40
N ALA A 32 19.65 15.44 6.67
CA ALA A 32 20.61 16.51 6.39
C ALA A 32 20.07 17.87 6.84
N ARG A 33 20.96 18.76 7.26
CA ARG A 33 20.64 20.16 7.59
C ARG A 33 21.18 21.06 6.48
N PHE A 34 20.37 22.02 6.06
CA PHE A 34 20.70 22.97 4.99
C PHE A 34 20.78 24.38 5.56
N GLY A 35 21.85 25.11 5.23
CA GLY A 35 22.05 26.49 5.67
C GLY A 35 21.73 26.73 7.15
N ASN A 36 20.82 27.68 7.41
CA ASN A 36 20.38 28.08 8.75
C ASN A 36 19.09 27.37 9.22
N GLU A 37 18.69 26.27 8.56
CA GLU A 37 17.47 25.55 8.93
C GLU A 37 17.62 24.90 10.32
N GLN A 38 16.64 25.14 11.20
CA GLN A 38 16.65 24.58 12.56
C GLN A 38 16.41 23.07 12.58
N ARG A 39 15.72 22.54 11.56
CA ARG A 39 15.33 21.12 11.48
C ARG A 39 16.14 20.41 10.41
N THR A 40 16.37 19.13 10.63
CA THR A 40 16.90 18.23 9.60
C THR A 40 15.80 17.85 8.63
N LEU A 41 16.17 17.68 7.38
CA LEU A 41 15.33 17.15 6.32
C LEU A 41 15.76 15.72 6.03
N ASP A 42 14.78 14.81 6.04
CA ASP A 42 15.01 13.44 5.64
C ASP A 42 14.97 13.32 4.11
N LEU A 43 16.04 12.78 3.54
CA LEU A 43 16.25 12.61 2.11
C LEU A 43 16.59 11.16 1.79
N ASN A 44 16.24 10.70 0.60
CA ASN A 44 16.59 9.37 0.14
C ASN A 44 17.64 9.44 -0.96
N LEU A 45 18.76 8.73 -0.79
CA LEU A 45 19.88 8.71 -1.72
C LEU A 45 19.56 8.07 -3.09
N SER A 46 18.39 7.43 -3.25
CA SER A 46 17.92 6.93 -4.55
C SER A 46 17.31 8.02 -5.46
N SER A 47 17.16 9.25 -4.97
CA SER A 47 16.75 10.39 -5.80
C SER A 47 17.93 11.05 -6.52
N ASP A 48 17.66 11.74 -7.61
CA ASP A 48 18.63 12.55 -8.35
C ASP A 48 18.78 13.97 -7.78
N GLU A 49 18.12 14.25 -6.66
CA GLU A 49 18.10 15.56 -6.01
C GLU A 49 19.34 15.81 -5.15
N VAL A 50 20.08 14.75 -4.79
CA VAL A 50 21.25 14.81 -3.89
C VAL A 50 22.51 14.32 -4.59
N GLN A 51 23.58 15.10 -4.48
CA GLN A 51 24.91 14.80 -5.00
C GLN A 51 25.97 15.07 -3.92
N HIS A 52 27.18 14.57 -4.12
CA HIS A 52 28.33 15.04 -3.36
C HIS A 52 28.54 16.55 -3.59
N ALA A 53 29.18 17.23 -2.64
CA ALA A 53 29.38 18.69 -2.71
C ALA A 53 30.11 19.18 -3.98
N ASP A 54 30.91 18.31 -4.62
CA ASP A 54 31.62 18.59 -5.86
C ASP A 54 30.85 18.16 -7.12
N GLY A 55 29.57 17.81 -6.99
CA GLY A 55 28.68 17.44 -8.09
C GLY A 55 28.78 15.97 -8.50
N GLU A 56 29.64 15.16 -7.88
CA GLU A 56 29.66 13.72 -8.14
C GLU A 56 28.33 13.08 -7.69
N PRO A 57 27.64 12.30 -8.55
CA PRO A 57 26.43 11.61 -8.14
C PRO A 57 26.70 10.65 -6.99
N ILE A 58 25.83 10.65 -5.96
CA ILE A 58 25.88 9.63 -4.92
C ILE A 58 25.29 8.35 -5.52
N LEU A 59 26.14 7.36 -5.75
CA LEU A 59 25.73 6.06 -6.28
C LEU A 59 25.11 5.20 -5.16
N PHE A 60 23.86 5.50 -4.82
CA PHE A 60 23.02 4.67 -3.97
C PHE A 60 21.84 4.16 -4.81
N ARG A 61 21.76 2.84 -5.02
CA ARG A 61 20.74 2.14 -5.85
C ARG A 61 20.08 3.07 -6.90
N ARG A 62 20.80 3.28 -8.02
CA ARG A 62 20.42 4.18 -9.14
C ARG A 62 19.06 3.86 -9.76
N ALA A 63 18.59 2.63 -9.59
CA ALA A 63 17.20 2.24 -9.78
C ALA A 63 16.56 2.15 -8.39
N PRO A 64 15.68 3.09 -7.98
CA PRO A 64 14.83 2.83 -6.83
C PRO A 64 14.12 1.49 -7.09
N PRO A 65 14.09 0.56 -6.12
CA PRO A 65 13.38 -0.70 -6.31
C PRO A 65 11.94 -0.34 -6.71
N ASP A 66 11.36 -1.07 -7.67
CA ASP A 66 10.09 -0.71 -8.34
C ASP A 66 9.17 0.01 -7.38
N ARG A 67 8.79 1.25 -7.72
CA ARG A 67 7.89 2.01 -6.87
C ARG A 67 6.65 1.14 -6.71
N MET A 68 6.40 0.80 -5.46
CA MET A 68 5.24 0.09 -4.97
C MET A 68 5.22 -1.42 -5.19
N PRO A 69 5.16 -2.18 -4.09
CA PRO A 69 4.99 -3.62 -4.17
C PRO A 69 3.56 -3.98 -4.57
N HIS A 70 2.68 -3.02 -4.91
CA HIS A 70 1.27 -3.29 -5.15
C HIS A 70 1.05 -4.19 -6.38
N ALA A 71 1.76 -3.94 -7.48
CA ALA A 71 1.73 -4.84 -8.62
C ALA A 71 2.24 -6.25 -8.25
N ARG A 72 3.27 -6.33 -7.39
CA ARG A 72 3.79 -7.61 -6.88
C ARG A 72 2.77 -8.30 -5.95
N LEU A 73 2.10 -7.54 -5.08
CA LEU A 73 1.05 -8.03 -4.19
C LEU A 73 -0.14 -8.54 -4.99
N MET A 74 -0.57 -7.80 -6.00
CA MET A 74 -1.61 -8.23 -6.94
C MET A 74 -1.19 -9.53 -7.65
N ALA A 75 0.06 -9.64 -8.10
CA ALA A 75 0.56 -10.87 -8.70
C ALA A 75 0.55 -12.05 -7.70
N VAL A 76 0.93 -11.83 -6.44
CA VAL A 76 0.85 -12.83 -5.35
C VAL A 76 -0.58 -13.29 -5.13
N VAL A 77 -1.51 -12.35 -5.00
CA VAL A 77 -2.94 -12.68 -4.79
C VAL A 77 -3.50 -13.44 -5.99
N ARG A 78 -3.19 -13.04 -7.23
CA ARG A 78 -3.61 -13.75 -8.44
C ARG A 78 -3.09 -15.19 -8.46
N ALA A 79 -1.81 -15.40 -8.14
CA ALA A 79 -1.22 -16.73 -8.09
C ALA A 79 -1.82 -17.59 -6.97
N LEU A 80 -2.10 -17.01 -5.80
CA LEU A 80 -2.79 -17.70 -4.70
C LEU A 80 -4.23 -18.06 -5.05
N HIS A 81 -4.96 -17.20 -5.76
CA HIS A 81 -6.29 -17.51 -6.27
C HIS A 81 -6.28 -18.70 -7.23
N GLN A 82 -5.31 -18.76 -8.16
CA GLN A 82 -5.11 -19.89 -9.06
C GLN A 82 -4.80 -21.20 -8.30
N ALA A 83 -4.15 -21.10 -7.14
CA ALA A 83 -3.88 -22.22 -6.25
C ALA A 83 -5.05 -22.59 -5.30
N GLY A 84 -6.22 -21.93 -5.42
CA GLY A 84 -7.43 -22.26 -4.64
C GLY A 84 -7.60 -21.47 -3.34
N TYR A 85 -6.77 -20.47 -3.07
CA TYR A 85 -6.91 -19.54 -1.95
C TYR A 85 -7.85 -18.38 -2.29
N GLN A 86 -9.04 -18.67 -2.83
CA GLN A 86 -9.91 -17.66 -3.45
C GLN A 86 -10.58 -16.71 -2.44
N LYS A 87 -10.59 -17.07 -1.14
CA LYS A 87 -11.09 -16.21 -0.06
C LYS A 87 -10.01 -15.27 0.48
N LEU A 88 -9.01 -14.96 -0.35
CA LEU A 88 -8.00 -13.94 -0.10
C LEU A 88 -8.41 -12.64 -0.80
N TYR A 89 -8.50 -11.55 -0.05
CA TYR A 89 -8.99 -10.28 -0.57
C TYR A 89 -7.95 -9.17 -0.36
N LEU A 90 -7.83 -8.30 -1.35
CA LEU A 90 -6.91 -7.16 -1.34
C LEU A 90 -7.70 -5.85 -1.37
N TYR A 91 -7.56 -5.06 -0.32
CA TYR A 91 -8.11 -3.71 -0.23
C TYR A 91 -6.99 -2.67 -0.31
N SER A 92 -7.11 -1.72 -1.24
CA SER A 92 -6.03 -0.78 -1.62
C SER A 92 -6.55 0.64 -1.69
N TRP A 93 -5.88 1.59 -1.04
CA TRP A 93 -6.33 2.99 -1.02
C TRP A 93 -5.18 4.00 -0.91
N PRO A 94 -5.32 5.20 -1.47
CA PRO A 94 -4.32 6.25 -1.33
C PRO A 94 -4.21 6.67 0.12
N LYS A 95 -3.00 7.02 0.56
CA LYS A 95 -2.89 7.92 1.71
C LYS A 95 -3.33 9.32 1.25
N PRO A 96 -3.95 10.14 2.12
CA PRO A 96 -4.30 11.53 1.79
C PRO A 96 -3.15 12.38 1.24
N SER A 97 -1.89 12.02 1.51
CA SER A 97 -0.73 12.72 0.95
C SER A 97 -0.50 12.43 -0.54
N GLY A 98 -1.14 11.43 -1.15
CA GLY A 98 -0.92 11.01 -2.55
C GLY A 98 0.45 10.37 -2.84
N LEU A 99 1.40 10.48 -1.91
CA LEU A 99 2.79 10.01 -2.06
C LEU A 99 2.98 8.51 -1.87
N HIS A 100 2.04 7.84 -1.18
CA HIS A 100 2.11 6.41 -0.86
C HIS A 100 0.74 5.84 -0.58
N TRP A 101 0.64 4.51 -0.62
CA TRP A 101 -0.63 3.79 -0.65
C TRP A 101 -0.69 2.81 0.48
N ARG A 102 -1.88 2.54 0.98
CA ARG A 102 -2.12 1.53 1.99
C ARG A 102 -2.74 0.33 1.33
N TRP A 103 -2.40 -0.83 1.86
CA TRP A 103 -3.00 -2.08 1.45
C TRP A 103 -3.34 -2.90 2.68
N HIS A 104 -4.39 -3.70 2.54
CA HIS A 104 -4.81 -4.67 3.51
C HIS A 104 -5.12 -5.97 2.78
N LEU A 105 -4.39 -7.01 3.11
CA LEU A 105 -4.61 -8.36 2.64
C LEU A 105 -5.32 -9.12 3.75
N PHE A 106 -6.43 -9.79 3.44
CA PHE A 106 -7.22 -10.41 4.49
C PHE A 106 -8.00 -11.62 3.98
N THR A 107 -8.34 -12.53 4.89
CA THR A 107 -8.99 -13.82 4.57
C THR A 107 -10.35 -13.98 5.26
N GLY A 108 -11.27 -14.78 4.72
CA GLY A 108 -12.54 -15.08 5.40
C GLY A 108 -13.76 -14.36 4.80
N PRO A 109 -14.61 -13.66 5.59
CA PRO A 109 -15.76 -12.95 5.04
C PRO A 109 -15.34 -11.83 4.09
N ARG A 110 -16.05 -11.73 2.98
CA ARG A 110 -15.77 -10.80 1.88
C ARG A 110 -15.86 -9.32 2.29
N ASN A 111 -16.64 -8.96 3.32
CA ASN A 111 -16.78 -7.58 3.80
C ASN A 111 -15.75 -7.25 4.91
N TRP A 112 -14.70 -6.51 4.57
CA TRP A 112 -13.64 -6.14 5.51
C TRP A 112 -14.12 -5.22 6.64
N MET A 113 -15.17 -4.41 6.43
CA MET A 113 -15.69 -3.48 7.44
C MET A 113 -16.44 -4.19 8.57
N GLN A 114 -16.85 -5.44 8.35
CA GLN A 114 -17.49 -6.28 9.36
C GLN A 114 -16.48 -7.05 10.21
N ARG A 115 -15.18 -6.82 9.99
CA ARG A 115 -14.11 -7.51 10.70
C ARG A 115 -13.59 -6.73 11.90
N THR A 116 -13.06 -7.45 12.87
CA THR A 116 -12.25 -6.83 13.92
C THR A 116 -10.92 -6.35 13.32
N TRP A 117 -10.38 -5.24 13.83
CA TRP A 117 -9.20 -4.51 13.31
C TRP A 117 -7.92 -5.37 13.13
N ARG A 118 -7.90 -6.64 13.57
CA ARG A 118 -6.70 -7.50 13.63
C ARG A 118 -6.73 -8.75 12.75
N GLU A 119 -7.78 -8.97 11.96
CA GLU A 119 -7.84 -10.13 11.10
C GLU A 119 -7.35 -9.81 9.68
N GLY A 120 -6.03 -9.96 9.46
CA GLY A 120 -5.39 -9.74 8.16
C GLY A 120 -3.97 -9.21 8.27
N TRP A 121 -3.31 -9.07 7.14
CA TRP A 121 -1.98 -8.48 6.99
C TRP A 121 -2.09 -7.07 6.45
N TYR A 122 -1.48 -6.12 7.14
CA TYR A 122 -1.56 -4.71 6.80
C TYR A 122 -0.19 -4.18 6.40
N GLY A 123 -0.16 -3.27 5.43
CA GLY A 123 1.06 -2.54 5.10
C GLY A 123 0.82 -1.24 4.37
N SER A 124 1.90 -0.48 4.24
CA SER A 124 1.92 0.81 3.57
C SER A 124 3.10 0.86 2.59
N GLY A 125 2.85 1.39 1.40
CA GLY A 125 3.87 1.67 0.41
C GLY A 125 4.91 2.69 0.87
N ALA A 126 4.70 3.43 1.98
CA ALA A 126 5.77 4.21 2.61
C ALA A 126 6.73 3.36 3.44
N ASP A 127 6.24 2.25 4.01
CA ASP A 127 7.07 1.32 4.77
C ASP A 127 7.99 0.51 3.84
N TYR A 128 7.80 0.61 2.52
CA TYR A 128 8.60 0.01 1.46
C TYR A 128 10.10 0.32 1.52
N ASN A 129 10.46 1.48 2.09
CA ASN A 129 11.87 1.82 2.27
C ASN A 129 12.52 1.06 3.44
N ASN A 130 11.72 0.38 4.26
CA ASN A 130 12.17 -0.46 5.36
C ASN A 130 12.09 -1.92 4.90
N ASN A 131 13.20 -2.64 4.99
CA ASN A 131 13.23 -4.09 4.80
C ASN A 131 12.82 -4.76 6.11
N PRO A 132 11.84 -5.68 6.16
CA PRO A 132 11.09 -6.34 5.07
C PRO A 132 9.99 -5.50 4.39
N VAL A 133 9.83 -5.71 3.08
CA VAL A 133 8.97 -4.90 2.18
C VAL A 133 7.46 -5.10 2.44
N MET A 134 7.01 -6.32 2.72
CA MET A 134 5.64 -6.66 3.10
C MET A 134 5.48 -6.96 4.60
N GLY A 135 6.59 -7.06 5.34
CA GLY A 135 6.56 -7.43 6.76
C GLY A 135 6.59 -8.94 7.02
N TRP A 136 6.66 -9.79 5.98
CA TRP A 136 6.56 -11.25 6.10
C TRP A 136 7.91 -11.98 6.07
N GLY A 137 9.01 -11.23 6.22
CA GLY A 137 10.36 -11.74 5.98
C GLY A 137 10.71 -11.85 4.48
N ASP A 138 10.07 -11.03 3.65
CA ASP A 138 10.33 -10.94 2.23
C ASP A 138 11.56 -10.09 1.88
N SER A 139 12.17 -10.38 0.73
CA SER A 139 13.36 -9.70 0.24
C SER A 139 13.05 -8.70 -0.88
N PRO A 140 13.84 -7.61 -1.00
CA PRO A 140 13.80 -6.76 -2.18
C PRO A 140 14.04 -7.60 -3.45
N GLY A 141 13.16 -7.47 -4.45
CA GLY A 141 13.26 -8.22 -5.70
C GLY A 141 12.77 -9.67 -5.66
N ALA A 142 12.25 -10.16 -4.52
CA ALA A 142 11.67 -11.50 -4.43
C ALA A 142 10.60 -11.74 -5.51
N THR A 143 10.64 -12.90 -6.14
CA THR A 143 9.64 -13.34 -7.13
C THR A 143 8.28 -13.53 -6.47
N THR A 144 7.22 -13.63 -7.28
CA THR A 144 5.87 -13.94 -6.78
C THR A 144 5.85 -15.22 -5.95
N GLU A 145 6.57 -16.25 -6.40
CA GLU A 145 6.67 -17.55 -5.70
C GLU A 145 7.40 -17.42 -4.36
N GLU A 146 8.53 -16.70 -4.33
CA GLU A 146 9.26 -16.45 -3.09
C GLU A 146 8.43 -15.65 -2.07
N LEU A 147 7.63 -14.68 -2.54
CA LEU A 147 6.71 -13.92 -1.69
C LEU A 147 5.59 -14.80 -1.13
N ILE A 148 5.03 -15.70 -1.94
CA ILE A 148 4.03 -16.68 -1.49
C ILE A 148 4.63 -17.57 -0.40
N HIS A 149 5.84 -18.08 -0.61
CA HIS A 149 6.53 -18.88 0.40
C HIS A 149 6.84 -18.09 1.67
N ALA A 150 7.21 -16.82 1.55
CA ALA A 150 7.43 -15.95 2.71
C ALA A 150 6.14 -15.75 3.52
N LEU A 151 5.02 -15.44 2.85
CA LEU A 151 3.70 -15.32 3.49
C LEU A 151 3.29 -16.63 4.18
N ALA A 152 3.42 -17.77 3.50
CA ALA A 152 3.07 -19.08 4.03
C ALA A 152 3.90 -19.48 5.25
N ARG A 153 5.17 -19.07 5.33
CA ARG A 153 6.01 -19.27 6.52
C ARG A 153 5.67 -18.30 7.64
N PHE A 154 5.36 -17.06 7.30
CA PHE A 154 5.07 -16.00 8.27
C PHE A 154 3.77 -16.27 9.02
N ASP A 155 2.70 -16.63 8.31
CA ASP A 155 1.39 -16.89 8.90
C ASP A 155 0.65 -18.03 8.16
N PRO A 156 1.03 -19.29 8.39
CA PRO A 156 0.40 -20.44 7.75
C PRO A 156 -1.07 -20.58 8.12
N GLN A 157 -1.46 -20.20 9.35
CA GLN A 157 -2.84 -20.33 9.82
C GLN A 157 -3.74 -19.29 9.18
N GLY A 158 -3.30 -18.03 9.12
CA GLY A 158 -4.01 -16.96 8.44
C GLY A 158 -4.19 -17.25 6.94
N LEU A 159 -3.15 -17.79 6.28
CA LEU A 159 -3.23 -18.18 4.88
C LEU A 159 -4.18 -19.36 4.64
N ALA A 160 -4.22 -20.34 5.55
CA ALA A 160 -5.16 -21.46 5.44
C ALA A 160 -6.64 -20.99 5.43
N GLN A 161 -6.97 -19.87 6.08
CA GLN A 161 -8.31 -19.29 6.06
C GLN A 161 -8.73 -18.74 4.69
N ALA A 162 -7.77 -18.51 3.77
CA ALA A 162 -8.09 -18.12 2.39
C ALA A 162 -8.53 -19.30 1.52
N LEU A 163 -8.34 -20.56 1.96
CA LEU A 163 -8.74 -21.73 1.20
C LEU A 163 -10.27 -21.78 1.02
N GLY A 164 -10.68 -22.14 -0.18
CA GLY A 164 -12.09 -22.30 -0.55
C GLY A 164 -12.43 -21.52 -1.80
N ARG A 165 -13.69 -21.62 -2.22
CA ARG A 165 -14.16 -21.01 -3.47
C ARG A 165 -14.75 -19.63 -3.25
N ASP A 166 -14.37 -18.73 -4.14
CA ASP A 166 -15.01 -17.45 -4.41
C ASP A 166 -14.70 -17.09 -5.89
N GLU A 167 -15.46 -17.71 -6.79
CA GLU A 167 -15.20 -17.67 -8.24
C GLU A 167 -15.48 -16.28 -8.82
N ASP A 168 -16.54 -15.60 -8.36
CA ASP A 168 -16.88 -14.25 -8.84
C ASP A 168 -15.77 -13.23 -8.51
N HIS A 169 -15.28 -13.24 -7.27
CA HIS A 169 -14.20 -12.33 -6.87
C HIS A 169 -12.90 -12.68 -7.59
N THR A 170 -12.60 -13.98 -7.69
CA THR A 170 -11.38 -14.45 -8.38
C THR A 170 -11.39 -14.08 -9.86
N ALA A 171 -12.52 -14.25 -10.55
CA ALA A 171 -12.65 -13.88 -11.96
C ALA A 171 -12.49 -12.38 -12.15
N TRP A 172 -13.13 -11.57 -11.31
CA TRP A 172 -12.95 -10.11 -11.30
C TRP A 172 -11.48 -9.74 -11.06
N PHE A 173 -10.84 -10.29 -10.03
CA PHE A 173 -9.46 -9.96 -9.68
C PHE A 173 -8.46 -10.38 -10.76
N ALA A 174 -8.70 -11.52 -11.42
CA ALA A 174 -7.91 -11.96 -12.56
C ALA A 174 -8.02 -10.97 -13.73
N GLN A 175 -9.23 -10.51 -14.07
CA GLN A 175 -9.44 -9.49 -15.10
C GLN A 175 -8.72 -8.19 -14.77
N VAL A 176 -8.80 -7.73 -13.51
CA VAL A 176 -8.08 -6.54 -13.04
C VAL A 176 -6.57 -6.71 -13.21
N CYS A 177 -6.01 -7.87 -12.85
CA CYS A 177 -4.60 -8.13 -13.00
C CYS A 177 -4.15 -8.15 -14.47
N GLU A 178 -4.94 -8.73 -15.38
CA GLU A 178 -4.66 -8.71 -16.82
C GLU A 178 -4.62 -7.28 -17.38
N LEU A 179 -5.50 -6.40 -16.89
CA LEU A 179 -5.58 -5.02 -17.35
C LEU A 179 -4.49 -4.11 -16.78
N LEU A 180 -4.05 -4.37 -15.55
CA LEU A 180 -3.26 -3.42 -14.78
C LEU A 180 -1.80 -3.82 -14.62
N LEU A 181 -1.49 -5.11 -14.51
CA LEU A 181 -0.10 -5.54 -14.30
C LEU A 181 0.75 -5.34 -15.56
N PRO A 182 2.06 -5.03 -15.40
CA PRO A 182 2.76 -4.76 -14.15
C PRO A 182 2.76 -3.27 -13.75
N GLY A 183 2.15 -2.40 -14.55
CA GLY A 183 2.36 -0.94 -14.48
C GLY A 183 1.37 -0.17 -13.62
N TYR A 184 0.22 -0.74 -13.31
CA TYR A 184 -0.88 -0.04 -12.67
C TYR A 184 -1.47 -0.86 -11.53
N MET A 185 -2.25 -0.18 -10.71
CA MET A 185 -3.09 -0.78 -9.68
C MET A 185 -4.43 -0.07 -9.61
N TYR A 186 -5.41 -0.72 -8.99
CA TYR A 186 -6.68 -0.10 -8.66
C TYR A 186 -6.67 0.47 -7.24
N SER A 187 -7.58 1.39 -6.97
CA SER A 187 -7.87 1.87 -5.63
C SER A 187 -9.36 1.79 -5.35
N LEU A 188 -9.71 1.42 -4.11
CA LEU A 188 -11.06 1.41 -3.59
C LEU A 188 -11.30 2.64 -2.72
N ASN A 189 -10.89 3.81 -3.23
CA ASN A 189 -11.03 5.09 -2.55
C ASN A 189 -12.50 5.36 -2.22
N MET A 190 -12.76 5.78 -0.98
CA MET A 190 -14.10 6.08 -0.46
C MET A 190 -14.39 7.59 -0.40
N GLU A 191 -13.58 8.43 -1.06
CA GLU A 191 -13.80 9.87 -1.07
C GLU A 191 -15.19 10.21 -1.63
N ARG A 192 -16.02 10.81 -0.77
CA ARG A 192 -17.30 11.39 -1.15
C ARG A 192 -17.06 12.76 -1.79
N PRO A 193 -17.64 13.05 -2.96
CA PRO A 193 -17.64 14.41 -3.50
C PRO A 193 -18.28 15.36 -2.49
N VAL A 194 -17.65 16.50 -2.23
CA VAL A 194 -18.20 17.54 -1.35
C VAL A 194 -19.50 18.05 -1.95
N GLY A 195 -20.61 17.85 -1.24
CA GLY A 195 -21.95 18.26 -1.67
C GLY A 195 -22.58 17.43 -2.80
N GLY A 196 -21.94 16.31 -3.21
CA GLY A 196 -22.47 15.43 -4.24
C GLY A 196 -23.49 14.42 -3.71
N GLN A 197 -24.42 13.99 -4.58
CA GLN A 197 -25.26 12.83 -4.31
C GLN A 197 -24.43 11.55 -4.22
N LEU A 198 -24.96 10.51 -3.58
CA LEU A 198 -24.37 9.17 -3.63
C LEU A 198 -24.23 8.74 -5.09
N VAL A 199 -23.00 8.61 -5.57
CA VAL A 199 -22.76 8.01 -6.89
C VAL A 199 -22.90 6.50 -6.74
N GLU A 200 -23.81 5.92 -7.52
CA GLU A 200 -23.99 4.47 -7.62
C GLU A 200 -22.79 3.86 -8.38
N ALA A 201 -21.78 3.46 -7.61
CA ALA A 201 -20.64 2.63 -8.01
C ALA A 201 -19.81 3.16 -9.18
N PRO A 202 -19.11 4.31 -9.02
CA PRO A 202 -18.22 4.82 -10.06
C PRO A 202 -17.09 3.82 -10.36
N PRO A 203 -16.46 3.83 -11.56
CA PRO A 203 -15.31 2.98 -11.83
C PRO A 203 -14.21 3.13 -10.77
N VAL A 204 -13.51 2.03 -10.44
CA VAL A 204 -12.42 2.09 -9.46
C VAL A 204 -11.26 2.90 -10.04
N PRO A 205 -10.71 3.89 -9.30
CA PRO A 205 -9.56 4.66 -9.76
C PRO A 205 -8.37 3.76 -10.11
N VAL A 206 -7.72 4.04 -11.23
CA VAL A 206 -6.50 3.36 -11.68
C VAL A 206 -5.30 4.30 -11.50
N VAL A 207 -4.22 3.75 -10.98
CA VAL A 207 -3.06 4.52 -10.54
C VAL A 207 -1.79 3.86 -11.05
N PRO A 208 -0.84 4.61 -11.64
CA PRO A 208 0.45 4.06 -12.01
C PRO A 208 1.24 3.65 -10.77
N VAL A 209 1.86 2.47 -10.79
CA VAL A 209 2.67 2.00 -9.66
C VAL A 209 4.01 2.70 -9.58
N ARG A 210 4.54 3.18 -10.72
CA ARG A 210 5.81 3.91 -10.80
C ARG A 210 5.71 5.21 -11.58
N ALA A 211 6.63 6.13 -11.27
CA ALA A 211 6.74 7.39 -11.99
C ALA A 211 7.15 7.17 -13.45
N GLY A 212 6.72 8.10 -14.31
CA GLY A 212 7.01 8.07 -15.75
C GLY A 212 6.09 7.16 -16.57
N LEU A 213 5.17 6.44 -15.94
CA LEU A 213 4.09 5.78 -16.68
C LEU A 213 3.05 6.80 -17.15
N PRO A 214 2.50 6.64 -18.36
CA PRO A 214 1.42 7.48 -18.84
C PRO A 214 0.16 7.29 -17.98
N ALA A 215 -0.79 8.22 -18.11
CA ALA A 215 -2.11 8.02 -17.54
C ALA A 215 -2.73 6.74 -18.13
N TYR A 216 -3.44 5.98 -17.28
CA TYR A 216 -4.11 4.77 -17.73
C TYR A 216 -5.19 5.10 -18.76
N ALA A 217 -5.12 4.45 -19.92
CA ALA A 217 -6.04 4.66 -21.05
C ALA A 217 -6.85 3.39 -21.39
N GLY A 218 -6.82 2.38 -20.52
CA GLY A 218 -7.56 1.13 -20.71
C GLY A 218 -9.04 1.23 -20.31
N PRO A 219 -9.78 0.10 -20.40
CA PRO A 219 -11.19 0.07 -20.06
C PRO A 219 -11.45 0.41 -18.59
N ALA A 220 -12.63 0.98 -18.32
CA ALA A 220 -13.07 1.24 -16.95
C ALA A 220 -13.21 -0.08 -16.17
N ILE A 221 -12.79 -0.05 -14.90
CA ILE A 221 -12.83 -1.23 -14.02
C ILE A 221 -13.99 -1.07 -13.05
N GLY A 222 -14.84 -2.09 -12.96
CA GLY A 222 -15.94 -2.14 -11.99
C GLY A 222 -15.47 -2.51 -10.58
N TRP A 223 -16.34 -2.32 -9.59
CA TRP A 223 -16.06 -2.72 -8.21
C TRP A 223 -15.99 -4.24 -8.05
N PRO A 224 -15.24 -4.75 -7.06
CA PRO A 224 -15.29 -6.16 -6.68
C PRO A 224 -16.74 -6.59 -6.38
N PRO A 225 -17.16 -7.80 -6.81
CA PRO A 225 -18.48 -8.32 -6.52
C PRO A 225 -18.82 -8.27 -5.02
N GLY A 226 -20.00 -7.73 -4.68
CA GLY A 226 -20.44 -7.58 -3.28
C GLY A 226 -19.80 -6.43 -2.50
N TRP A 227 -18.93 -5.62 -3.13
CA TRP A 227 -18.32 -4.44 -2.49
C TRP A 227 -18.93 -3.13 -2.98
N ALA A 228 -19.77 -3.20 -4.03
CA ALA A 228 -20.56 -2.06 -4.49
C ALA A 228 -21.51 -1.56 -3.39
N GLY A 229 -21.52 -0.24 -3.13
CA GLY A 229 -22.32 0.38 -2.08
C GLY A 229 -21.70 0.36 -0.69
N LEU A 230 -20.49 -0.19 -0.51
CA LEU A 230 -19.84 -0.12 0.82
C LEU A 230 -19.56 1.32 1.25
N TRP A 231 -19.47 2.31 0.35
CA TRP A 231 -19.30 3.73 0.67
C TRP A 231 -20.62 4.50 0.91
N THR A 232 -21.76 3.89 0.59
CA THR A 232 -23.09 4.53 0.65
C THR A 232 -23.77 4.35 2.00
N GLY A 233 -23.36 3.36 2.80
CA GLY A 233 -23.93 3.08 4.12
C GLY A 233 -23.51 4.08 5.19
N THR A 234 -24.43 4.45 6.09
CA THR A 234 -24.08 5.09 7.36
C THR A 234 -23.42 4.02 8.24
N HIS A 235 -22.10 4.04 8.33
CA HIS A 235 -21.35 3.07 9.12
C HIS A 235 -21.51 3.39 10.61
N VAL A 236 -22.40 2.68 11.30
CA VAL A 236 -22.40 2.64 12.77
C VAL A 236 -21.27 1.71 13.19
N MET A 237 -20.09 2.28 13.37
CA MET A 237 -18.96 1.61 14.03
C MET A 237 -18.57 2.40 15.30
N PRO A 238 -18.27 1.69 16.41
CA PRO A 238 -18.35 0.24 16.58
C PRO A 238 -19.79 -0.27 16.74
N ALA A 239 -19.99 -1.58 16.57
CA ALA A 239 -21.22 -2.24 17.01
C ALA A 239 -21.49 -1.83 18.48
N ARG A 240 -22.73 -1.43 18.80
CA ARG A 240 -23.11 -1.16 20.18
C ARG A 240 -22.68 -2.37 21.02
N ARG A 241 -21.90 -2.12 22.08
CA ARG A 241 -21.60 -3.16 23.08
C ARG A 241 -22.93 -3.82 23.47
N PRO A 242 -23.04 -5.15 23.48
CA PRO A 242 -24.20 -5.79 24.06
C PRO A 242 -24.37 -5.27 25.48
N SER A 243 -25.52 -4.69 25.78
CA SER A 243 -25.87 -4.27 27.13
C SER A 243 -26.16 -5.54 27.93
N PHE A 244 -25.17 -6.03 28.69
CA PHE A 244 -25.36 -7.12 29.64
C PHE A 244 -25.93 -6.62 30.98
N SER A 245 -26.65 -5.50 30.98
CA SER A 245 -27.25 -4.94 32.20
C SER A 245 -28.53 -5.67 32.64
N GLY A 246 -29.06 -6.57 31.80
CA GLY A 246 -30.29 -7.30 32.11
C GLY A 246 -31.55 -6.42 32.16
N LEU A 247 -31.45 -5.14 31.81
CA LEU A 247 -32.57 -4.21 31.78
C LEU A 247 -33.00 -3.99 30.31
N PRO A 248 -34.28 -4.26 29.97
CA PRO A 248 -34.77 -4.01 28.61
C PRO A 248 -34.72 -2.52 28.27
N GLU A 249 -34.18 -2.18 27.09
CA GLU A 249 -34.24 -0.83 26.54
C GLU A 249 -35.71 -0.46 26.24
N LEU A 250 -36.24 0.52 26.97
CA LEU A 250 -37.53 1.13 26.67
C LEU A 250 -37.42 1.86 25.32
N LYS A 251 -38.19 1.41 24.33
CA LYS A 251 -38.36 2.12 23.06
C LYS A 251 -38.93 3.52 23.36
N GLN A 252 -38.17 4.56 23.04
CA GLN A 252 -38.75 5.89 22.88
C GLN A 252 -39.33 5.98 21.47
N GLU A 253 -40.66 6.12 21.40
CA GLU A 253 -41.38 6.50 20.19
C GLU A 253 -41.36 8.02 20.06
N SER A 254 -40.80 8.53 18.95
CA SER A 254 -41.25 9.72 18.21
C SER A 254 -40.37 9.93 16.99
#